data_AF-A0A2V6ZPF4-F1
#
_entry.id   AF-A0A2V6ZPF4-F1
#
_cell.length_a   1.000
_cell.length_b   1.000
_cell.length_c   1.000
_cell.angle_alpha   90.00
_cell.angle_beta   90.00
_cell.angle_gamma   90.00
#
_symmetry.space_group_name_H-M   'P 1'
#
loop_
_entity.id
_entity.type
_entity.pdbx_description
1 polymer ?
#
loop_
_entity_poly.entity_id
_entity_poly.type
_entity_poly.pdbx_seq_one_letter_code
_entity_poly.pdbx_strand_id
1 'polypeptide(L)'
;MADPAQMQQWVLARTGLVVGLVASTAGDLGRLALDAILALLTLFFFYRHGRELVPQIHGAARRLAGGGVDTVVYTLGETVRAVMYGTLSTALTQALLLTLGAWIVGLGSPVLLGAVTGLLALTPIGPPLVYVPAAAWLLLQGRFVAGLVLLGWGILVVSMVDNVIKSWFLSGAARIPFLLGFFGVLGGLLAFGPIGLFVGPVAIALLLTLWRDWTALR
;
A
#
# COMPACT_ATOMS: atom_id res chain seq x y z
N MET A 1 33.48 36.16 -8.94
CA MET A 1 33.09 35.71 -10.30
C MET A 1 33.13 34.20 -10.28
N ALA A 2 31.97 33.54 -10.21
CA ALA A 2 31.91 32.07 -10.19
C ALA A 2 32.37 31.56 -11.57
N ASP A 3 33.37 30.68 -11.56
CA ASP A 3 33.99 30.16 -12.77
C ASP A 3 32.94 29.38 -13.61
N PRO A 4 32.66 29.77 -14.87
CA PRO A 4 31.64 29.12 -15.69
C PRO A 4 31.87 27.62 -15.88
N ALA A 5 33.11 27.14 -15.78
CA ALA A 5 33.46 25.72 -15.84
C ALA A 5 32.96 24.92 -14.61
N GLN A 6 33.00 25.51 -13.40
CA GLN A 6 32.47 24.88 -12.19
C GLN A 6 30.94 24.80 -12.22
N MET A 7 30.27 25.81 -12.77
CA MET A 7 28.81 25.81 -12.93
C MET A 7 28.36 24.70 -13.89
N GLN A 8 29.10 24.48 -14.99
CA GLN A 8 28.81 23.41 -15.94
C GLN A 8 29.04 22.01 -15.34
N GLN A 9 30.13 21.80 -14.59
CA GLN A 9 30.36 20.52 -13.91
C GLN A 9 29.32 20.22 -12.82
N TRP A 10 28.87 21.25 -12.09
CA TRP A 10 27.83 21.11 -11.07
C TRP A 10 26.45 20.82 -11.66
N VAL A 11 26.14 21.41 -12.83
CA VAL A 11 24.92 21.11 -13.60
C VAL A 11 24.99 19.71 -14.18
N LEU A 12 26.10 19.30 -14.81
CA LEU A 12 26.29 17.97 -15.42
C LEU A 12 26.24 16.84 -14.39
N ALA A 13 26.82 17.05 -13.20
CA ALA A 13 26.77 16.10 -12.09
C ALA A 13 25.33 15.90 -11.56
N ARG A 14 24.50 16.96 -11.55
CA ARG A 14 23.09 16.89 -11.17
C ARG A 14 22.18 16.42 -12.30
N THR A 15 22.52 16.68 -13.56
CA THR A 15 21.72 16.19 -14.70
C THR A 15 21.82 14.68 -14.82
N GLY A 16 22.99 14.06 -14.56
CA GLY A 16 23.11 12.60 -14.54
C GLY A 16 22.21 11.93 -13.49
N LEU A 17 22.13 12.49 -12.28
CA LEU A 17 21.25 11.99 -11.21
C LEU A 17 19.77 12.20 -11.53
N VAL A 18 19.39 13.37 -12.05
CA VAL A 18 17.99 13.67 -12.43
C VAL A 18 17.56 12.81 -13.62
N VAL A 19 18.40 12.65 -14.64
CA VAL A 19 18.12 11.80 -15.81
C VAL A 19 18.06 10.33 -15.39
N GLY A 20 18.92 9.87 -14.48
CA GLY A 20 18.86 8.51 -13.92
C GLY A 20 17.59 8.25 -13.10
N LEU A 21 17.16 9.22 -12.29
CA LEU A 21 15.91 9.15 -11.53
C LEU A 21 14.67 9.16 -12.44
N VAL A 22 14.67 10.00 -13.49
CA VAL A 22 13.56 10.07 -14.47
C VAL A 22 13.51 8.82 -15.34
N ALA A 23 14.64 8.28 -15.78
CA ALA A 23 14.68 7.06 -16.59
C ALA A 23 14.25 5.82 -15.79
N SER A 24 14.64 5.71 -14.51
CA SER A 24 14.21 4.62 -13.64
C SER A 24 12.72 4.70 -13.32
N THR A 25 12.20 5.88 -12.96
CA THR A 25 10.74 6.04 -12.75
C THR A 25 9.92 5.78 -14.01
N ALA A 26 10.39 6.18 -15.19
CA ALA A 26 9.70 5.87 -16.45
C ALA A 26 9.67 4.35 -16.73
N GLY A 27 10.77 3.64 -16.45
CA GLY A 27 10.83 2.18 -16.57
C GLY A 27 9.90 1.45 -15.60
N ASP A 28 9.83 1.92 -14.34
CA ASP A 28 8.95 1.35 -13.32
C ASP A 28 7.47 1.57 -13.63
N LEU A 29 7.11 2.76 -14.14
CA LEU A 29 5.74 3.05 -14.60
C LEU A 29 5.34 2.15 -15.77
N GLY A 30 6.26 1.89 -16.71
CA GLY A 30 6.02 0.98 -17.83
C GLY A 30 5.79 -0.47 -17.37
N ARG A 31 6.59 -0.96 -16.42
CA ARG A 31 6.39 -2.29 -15.81
C ARG A 31 5.06 -2.38 -15.08
N LEU A 32 4.71 -1.38 -14.28
CA LEU A 32 3.45 -1.35 -13.54
C LEU A 32 2.23 -1.38 -14.49
N ALA A 33 2.32 -0.67 -15.62
CA ALA A 33 1.29 -0.72 -16.65
C ALA A 33 1.18 -2.12 -17.31
N LEU A 34 2.30 -2.77 -17.62
CA LEU A 34 2.31 -4.14 -18.15
C LEU A 34 1.74 -5.14 -17.15
N ASP A 35 2.15 -5.06 -15.88
CA ASP A 35 1.64 -5.91 -14.80
C ASP A 35 0.14 -5.72 -14.63
N ALA A 36 -0.36 -4.48 -14.69
CA ALA A 36 -1.78 -4.18 -14.62
C ALA A 36 -2.55 -4.77 -15.81
N ILE A 37 -2.03 -4.65 -17.04
CA ILE A 37 -2.65 -5.23 -18.24
C ILE A 37 -2.70 -6.75 -18.13
N LEU A 38 -1.60 -7.40 -17.74
CA LEU A 38 -1.53 -8.85 -17.55
C LEU A 38 -2.49 -9.30 -16.46
N ALA A 39 -2.53 -8.61 -15.31
CA ALA A 39 -3.45 -8.91 -14.23
C ALA A 39 -4.93 -8.78 -14.67
N LEU A 40 -5.27 -7.73 -15.43
CA LEU A 40 -6.61 -7.54 -16.00
C LEU A 40 -6.98 -8.67 -16.97
N LEU A 41 -6.04 -9.08 -17.83
CA LEU A 41 -6.25 -10.17 -18.76
C LEU A 41 -6.43 -11.49 -18.02
N THR A 42 -5.56 -11.82 -17.06
CA THR A 42 -5.71 -12.99 -16.20
C THR A 42 -7.06 -12.98 -15.49
N LEU A 43 -7.42 -11.86 -14.85
CA LEU A 43 -8.70 -11.70 -14.16
C LEU A 43 -9.88 -11.92 -15.12
N PHE A 44 -9.82 -11.39 -16.33
CA PHE A 44 -10.84 -11.61 -17.37
C PHE A 44 -11.00 -13.09 -17.71
N PHE A 45 -9.88 -13.81 -17.93
CA PHE A 45 -9.93 -15.25 -18.20
C PHE A 45 -10.47 -16.05 -17.02
N PHE A 46 -10.07 -15.70 -15.78
CA PHE A 46 -10.60 -16.29 -14.56
C PHE A 46 -12.09 -16.02 -14.39
N TYR A 47 -12.58 -14.82 -14.70
CA TYR A 47 -14.00 -14.49 -14.59
C TYR A 47 -14.83 -15.22 -15.65
N ARG A 48 -14.28 -15.36 -16.86
CA ARG A 48 -14.93 -16.07 -17.96
C ARG A 48 -14.99 -17.58 -17.76
N HIS A 49 -13.90 -18.21 -17.35
CA HIS A 49 -13.78 -19.67 -17.23
C HIS A 49 -13.92 -20.17 -15.78
N GLY A 50 -14.02 -19.28 -14.80
CA GLY A 50 -14.03 -19.62 -13.38
C GLY A 50 -15.17 -20.55 -12.98
N ARG A 51 -16.35 -20.41 -13.60
CA ARG A 51 -17.50 -21.30 -13.33
C ARG A 51 -17.21 -22.77 -13.65
N GLU A 52 -16.34 -23.03 -14.62
CA GLU A 52 -15.93 -24.38 -15.00
C GLU A 52 -14.67 -24.83 -14.25
N LEU A 53 -13.75 -23.91 -13.98
CA LEU A 53 -12.48 -24.17 -13.30
C LEU A 53 -12.62 -24.42 -11.80
N VAL A 54 -13.48 -23.66 -11.11
CA VAL A 54 -13.67 -23.75 -9.65
C VAL A 54 -14.02 -25.17 -9.18
N PRO A 55 -15.03 -25.87 -9.74
CA PRO A 55 -15.35 -27.22 -9.29
C PRO A 55 -14.24 -28.24 -9.60
N GLN A 56 -13.47 -28.04 -10.68
CA GLN A 56 -12.32 -28.90 -11.02
C GLN A 56 -11.16 -28.70 -10.05
N ILE A 57 -10.80 -27.46 -9.75
CA ILE A 57 -9.76 -27.10 -8.78
C ILE A 57 -10.16 -27.61 -7.40
N HIS A 58 -11.41 -27.40 -6.99
CA HIS A 58 -11.94 -27.85 -5.71
C HIS A 58 -11.95 -29.39 -5.60
N GLY A 59 -12.32 -30.08 -6.68
CA GLY A 59 -12.27 -31.55 -6.76
C GLY A 59 -10.85 -32.10 -6.69
N ALA A 60 -9.90 -31.48 -7.39
CA ALA A 60 -8.49 -31.86 -7.34
C ALA A 60 -7.88 -31.60 -5.95
N ALA A 61 -8.17 -30.44 -5.35
CA ALA A 61 -7.72 -30.09 -4.02
C ALA A 61 -8.24 -31.08 -2.97
N ARG A 62 -9.53 -31.44 -3.01
CA ARG A 62 -10.11 -32.46 -2.10
C ARG A 62 -9.44 -33.83 -2.23
N ARG A 63 -9.03 -34.23 -3.44
CA ARG A 63 -8.29 -35.49 -3.65
C ARG A 63 -6.87 -35.46 -3.06
N LEU A 64 -6.22 -34.30 -3.05
CA LEU A 64 -4.84 -34.14 -2.57
C LEU A 64 -4.75 -33.92 -1.05
N ALA A 65 -5.64 -33.08 -0.49
CA ALA A 65 -5.55 -32.60 0.90
C ALA A 65 -6.73 -33.05 1.79
N GLY A 66 -7.68 -33.83 1.26
CA GLY A 66 -8.77 -34.43 2.04
C GLY A 66 -9.82 -33.42 2.52
N GLY A 67 -10.46 -33.72 3.66
CA GLY A 67 -11.62 -32.99 4.17
C GLY A 67 -11.36 -31.55 4.65
N GLY A 68 -10.11 -31.15 4.86
CA GLY A 68 -9.77 -29.79 5.32
C GLY A 68 -9.84 -28.71 4.24
N VAL A 69 -10.00 -29.09 2.97
CA VAL A 69 -9.96 -28.18 1.81
C VAL A 69 -11.10 -27.17 1.82
N ASP A 70 -12.29 -27.59 2.26
CA ASP A 70 -13.46 -26.71 2.31
C ASP A 70 -13.20 -25.52 3.26
N THR A 71 -12.56 -25.77 4.41
CA THR A 71 -12.14 -24.74 5.35
C THR A 71 -11.10 -23.80 4.73
N VAL A 72 -10.08 -24.35 4.07
CA VAL A 72 -9.02 -23.53 3.44
C VAL A 72 -9.58 -22.62 2.34
N VAL A 73 -10.44 -23.15 1.46
CA VAL A 73 -11.07 -22.37 0.39
C VAL A 73 -11.95 -21.27 0.96
N TYR A 74 -12.70 -21.56 2.02
CA TYR A 74 -13.51 -20.56 2.72
C TYR A 74 -12.64 -19.45 3.33
N THR A 75 -11.61 -19.81 4.09
CA THR A 75 -10.69 -18.85 4.72
C THR A 75 -9.97 -17.99 3.68
N LEU A 76 -9.56 -18.56 2.54
CA LEU A 76 -8.99 -17.79 1.42
C LEU A 76 -10.01 -16.78 0.88
N GLY A 77 -11.26 -17.19 0.67
CA GLY A 77 -12.33 -16.31 0.21
C GLY A 77 -12.66 -15.18 1.19
N GLU A 78 -12.63 -15.44 2.50
CA GLU A 78 -12.77 -14.40 3.52
C GLU A 78 -11.57 -13.45 3.52
N THR A 79 -10.36 -13.98 3.44
CA THR A 79 -9.12 -13.18 3.42
C THR A 79 -9.08 -12.24 2.23
N VAL A 80 -9.39 -12.74 1.02
CA VAL A 80 -9.45 -11.91 -0.19
C VAL A 80 -10.48 -10.80 -0.04
N ARG A 81 -11.69 -11.12 0.47
CA ARG A 81 -12.72 -10.11 0.73
C ARG A 81 -12.28 -9.08 1.75
N ALA A 82 -11.65 -9.51 2.85
CA ALA A 82 -11.13 -8.60 3.87
C ALA A 82 -10.08 -7.64 3.30
N VAL A 83 -9.17 -8.14 2.46
CA VAL A 83 -8.16 -7.31 1.76
C VAL A 83 -8.82 -6.33 0.80
N MET A 84 -9.79 -6.77 0.00
CA MET A 84 -10.51 -5.90 -0.93
C MET A 84 -11.27 -4.78 -0.20
N TYR A 85 -12.06 -5.13 0.82
CA TYR A 85 -12.82 -4.15 1.60
C TYR A 85 -11.89 -3.22 2.39
N GLY A 86 -10.84 -3.76 3.02
CA GLY A 86 -9.84 -2.96 3.74
C GLY A 86 -9.15 -1.94 2.84
N THR A 87 -8.75 -2.35 1.62
CA THR A 87 -8.12 -1.46 0.65
C THR A 87 -9.07 -0.38 0.16
N LEU A 88 -10.31 -0.74 -0.20
CA LEU A 88 -11.30 0.21 -0.70
C LEU A 88 -11.73 1.21 0.39
N SER A 89 -11.97 0.74 1.62
CA SER A 89 -12.28 1.58 2.77
C SER A 89 -11.13 2.54 3.09
N THR A 90 -9.88 2.08 3.00
CA THR A 90 -8.70 2.94 3.19
C THR A 90 -8.64 4.03 2.13
N ALA A 91 -8.76 3.67 0.85
CA ALA A 91 -8.70 4.61 -0.26
C ALA A 91 -9.77 5.70 -0.15
N LEU A 92 -11.01 5.33 0.18
CA LEU A 92 -12.11 6.28 0.41
C LEU A 92 -11.84 7.21 1.59
N THR A 93 -11.35 6.65 2.71
CA THR A 93 -11.03 7.44 3.91
C THR A 93 -9.90 8.44 3.63
N GLN A 94 -8.85 8.01 2.92
CA GLN A 94 -7.74 8.89 2.54
C GLN A 94 -8.17 9.99 1.58
N ALA A 95 -8.99 9.67 0.58
CA ALA A 95 -9.56 10.65 -0.35
C ALA A 95 -10.37 11.72 0.39
N LEU A 96 -11.22 11.31 1.34
CA LEU A 96 -12.02 12.23 2.14
C LEU A 96 -11.15 13.10 3.05
N LEU A 97 -10.20 12.49 3.77
CA LEU A 97 -9.30 13.21 4.67
C LEU A 97 -8.42 14.21 3.94
N LEU A 98 -7.93 13.88 2.74
CA LEU A 98 -7.16 14.85 1.97
C LEU A 98 -8.06 15.97 1.42
N THR A 99 -9.27 15.66 0.97
CA THR A 99 -10.25 16.68 0.56
C THR A 99 -10.49 17.67 1.70
N LEU A 100 -10.70 17.17 2.92
CA LEU A 100 -10.89 17.99 4.11
C LEU A 100 -9.65 18.83 4.43
N GLY A 101 -8.46 18.24 4.42
CA GLY A 101 -7.21 18.97 4.64
C GLY A 101 -6.99 20.08 3.61
N ALA A 102 -7.25 19.78 2.33
CA ALA A 102 -7.15 20.76 1.24
C ALA A 102 -8.20 21.87 1.36
N TRP A 103 -9.40 21.56 1.85
CA TRP A 103 -10.46 22.54 2.09
C TRP A 103 -10.13 23.48 3.25
N ILE A 104 -9.67 22.94 4.39
CA ILE A 104 -9.24 23.73 5.56
C ILE A 104 -8.14 24.72 5.18
N VAL A 105 -7.23 24.28 4.32
CA VAL A 105 -6.10 25.08 3.85
C VAL A 105 -6.50 26.05 2.72
N GLY A 106 -7.73 25.99 2.22
CA GLY A 106 -8.24 26.89 1.19
C GLY A 106 -7.56 26.69 -0.16
N LEU A 107 -7.38 25.44 -0.59
CA LEU A 107 -7.03 25.12 -1.97
C LEU A 107 -8.27 25.26 -2.87
N GLY A 108 -8.06 25.72 -4.12
CA GLY A 108 -9.18 26.00 -5.05
C GLY A 108 -9.93 24.75 -5.54
N SER A 109 -9.29 23.58 -5.52
CA SER A 109 -9.88 22.32 -6.00
C SER A 109 -9.69 21.14 -5.02
N PRO A 110 -10.23 21.22 -3.78
CA PRO A 110 -10.03 20.17 -2.76
C PRO A 110 -10.57 18.80 -3.19
N VAL A 111 -11.74 18.80 -3.84
CA VAL A 111 -12.42 17.57 -4.29
C VAL A 111 -11.61 16.86 -5.37
N LEU A 112 -10.96 17.62 -6.25
CA LEU A 112 -10.12 17.04 -7.32
C LEU A 112 -8.88 16.36 -6.73
N LEU A 113 -8.22 17.01 -5.76
CA LEU A 113 -7.09 16.41 -5.04
C LEU A 113 -7.49 15.16 -4.27
N GLY A 114 -8.66 15.16 -3.63
CA GLY A 114 -9.24 13.99 -3.00
C GLY A 114 -9.52 12.85 -3.97
N ALA A 115 -10.15 13.13 -5.11
CA ALA A 115 -10.45 12.13 -6.14
C ALA A 115 -9.17 11.49 -6.70
N VAL A 116 -8.18 12.33 -7.04
CA VAL A 116 -6.84 11.86 -7.48
C VAL A 116 -6.21 11.00 -6.39
N THR A 117 -6.31 11.41 -5.12
CA THR A 117 -5.79 10.63 -3.99
C THR A 117 -6.50 9.30 -3.82
N GLY A 118 -7.81 9.24 -3.99
CA GLY A 118 -8.56 7.98 -3.91
C GLY A 118 -8.13 6.98 -4.99
N LEU A 119 -7.89 7.47 -6.22
CA LEU A 119 -7.36 6.63 -7.30
C LEU A 119 -5.93 6.17 -7.00
N LEU A 120 -5.07 7.08 -6.56
CA LEU A 120 -3.69 6.76 -6.24
C LEU A 120 -3.55 5.94 -4.95
N ALA A 121 -4.47 6.02 -4.00
CA ALA A 121 -4.46 5.27 -2.74
C ALA A 121 -4.56 3.75 -2.92
N LEU A 122 -4.97 3.29 -4.10
CA LEU A 122 -4.84 1.88 -4.50
C LEU A 122 -3.37 1.45 -4.58
N THR A 123 -2.45 2.40 -4.72
CA THR A 123 -1.00 2.17 -4.67
C THR A 123 -0.43 2.55 -3.30
N PRO A 124 0.60 1.84 -2.79
CA PRO A 124 1.16 2.10 -1.46
C PRO A 124 1.73 3.51 -1.25
N ILE A 125 2.13 4.18 -2.34
CA ILE A 125 2.82 5.48 -2.30
C ILE A 125 1.92 6.62 -2.78
N GLY A 126 0.65 6.32 -3.06
CA GLY A 126 -0.26 7.25 -3.73
C GLY A 126 -0.54 8.56 -2.99
N PRO A 127 -1.02 8.51 -1.74
CA PRO A 127 -1.40 9.73 -1.01
C PRO A 127 -0.24 10.71 -0.80
N PRO A 128 0.98 10.28 -0.41
CA PRO A 128 2.16 11.15 -0.35
C PRO A 128 2.48 11.84 -1.67
N LEU A 129 2.27 11.16 -2.80
CA LEU A 129 2.50 11.72 -4.12
C LEU A 129 1.56 12.90 -4.45
N VAL A 130 0.43 13.01 -3.75
CA VAL A 130 -0.54 14.10 -3.94
C VAL A 130 -0.34 15.22 -2.93
N TYR A 131 -0.26 14.92 -1.63
CA TYR A 131 -0.21 15.97 -0.61
C TYR A 131 1.16 16.67 -0.53
N VAL A 132 2.27 15.98 -0.84
CA VAL A 132 3.61 16.59 -0.78
C VAL A 132 3.77 17.68 -1.83
N PRO A 133 3.46 17.46 -3.14
CA PRO A 133 3.50 18.53 -4.13
C PRO A 133 2.48 19.63 -3.85
N ALA A 134 1.27 19.29 -3.37
CA ALA A 134 0.26 20.29 -3.02
C ALA A 134 0.72 21.21 -1.88
N ALA A 135 1.36 20.65 -0.85
CA ALA A 135 1.95 21.43 0.23
C ALA A 135 3.13 22.27 -0.26
N ALA A 136 4.02 21.71 -1.07
CA ALA A 136 5.14 22.44 -1.67
C ALA A 136 4.65 23.63 -2.51
N TRP A 137 3.60 23.45 -3.31
CA TRP A 137 2.98 24.52 -4.09
C TRP A 137 2.50 25.68 -3.21
N LEU A 138 1.83 25.39 -2.08
CA LEU A 138 1.41 26.42 -1.13
C LEU A 138 2.58 27.16 -0.48
N LEU A 139 3.67 26.45 -0.16
CA LEU A 139 4.89 27.07 0.37
C LEU A 139 5.54 28.01 -0.66
N LEU A 140 5.58 27.61 -1.93
CA LEU A 140 6.11 28.44 -3.03
C LEU A 140 5.26 29.70 -3.27
N GLN A 141 3.96 29.65 -3.00
CA GLN A 141 3.07 30.82 -3.02
C GLN A 141 3.22 31.75 -1.81
N GLY A 142 4.16 31.47 -0.89
CA GLY A 142 4.36 32.24 0.34
C GLY A 142 3.34 31.94 1.44
N ARG A 143 2.44 30.96 1.24
CA ARG A 143 1.43 30.55 2.23
C ARG A 143 2.00 29.49 3.18
N PHE A 144 3.00 29.88 3.97
CA PHE A 144 3.76 28.96 4.82
C PHE A 144 2.92 28.14 5.79
N VAL A 145 2.01 28.79 6.53
CA VAL A 145 1.14 28.12 7.52
C VAL A 145 0.26 27.07 6.85
N ALA A 146 -0.37 27.43 5.74
CA ALA A 146 -1.20 26.55 4.92
C ALA A 146 -0.43 25.31 4.43
N GLY A 147 0.76 25.52 3.85
CA GLY A 147 1.61 24.44 3.38
C GLY A 147 2.07 23.50 4.49
N LEU A 148 2.49 24.05 5.64
CA LEU A 148 2.95 23.25 6.78
C LEU A 148 1.81 22.42 7.40
N VAL A 149 0.62 23.03 7.54
CA VAL A 149 -0.58 22.35 8.05
C VAL A 149 -0.99 21.21 7.12
N LEU A 150 -0.99 21.42 5.80
CA LEU A 150 -1.33 20.36 4.84
C LEU A 150 -0.30 19.21 4.88
N LEU A 151 0.99 19.53 4.98
CA LEU A 151 2.06 18.53 5.08
C LEU A 151 1.95 17.72 6.37
N GLY A 152 1.74 18.39 7.51
CA GLY A 152 1.53 17.75 8.80
C GLY A 152 0.27 16.87 8.81
N TRP A 153 -0.84 17.37 8.25
CA TRP A 153 -2.09 16.61 8.11
C TRP A 153 -1.90 15.38 7.22
N GLY A 154 -1.22 15.51 6.08
CA GLY A 154 -0.91 14.40 5.19
C GLY A 154 -0.09 13.30 5.88
N ILE A 155 0.99 13.69 6.57
CA ILE A 155 1.88 12.74 7.24
C ILE A 155 1.21 12.09 8.47
N LEU A 156 0.55 12.88 9.32
CA LEU A 156 0.05 12.39 10.60
C LEU A 156 -1.35 11.78 10.51
N VAL A 157 -2.22 12.29 9.63
CA VAL A 157 -3.62 11.86 9.56
C VAL A 157 -3.83 10.91 8.38
N VAL A 158 -3.49 11.35 7.16
CA VAL A 158 -3.75 10.57 5.93
C VAL A 158 -2.90 9.30 5.87
N SER A 159 -1.61 9.38 6.20
CA SER A 159 -0.71 8.22 6.17
C SER A 159 -0.91 7.26 7.36
N MET A 160 -1.38 7.75 8.51
CA MET A 160 -1.67 6.87 9.66
C MET A 160 -2.94 6.07 9.45
N VAL A 161 -3.93 6.62 8.75
CA VAL A 161 -5.20 5.93 8.49
C VAL A 161 -5.01 4.60 7.76
N ASP A 162 -4.09 4.51 6.80
CA ASP A 162 -3.79 3.25 6.10
C ASP A 162 -3.25 2.18 7.06
N ASN A 163 -2.34 2.58 7.94
CA ASN A 163 -1.75 1.70 8.94
C ASN A 163 -2.79 1.24 9.98
N VAL A 164 -3.67 2.13 10.42
CA VAL A 164 -4.73 1.82 11.40
C VAL A 164 -5.78 0.89 10.80
N ILE A 165 -6.23 1.15 9.57
CA ILE A 165 -7.25 0.31 8.93
C ILE A 165 -6.67 -1.08 8.64
N LYS A 166 -5.46 -1.18 8.07
CA LYS A 166 -4.79 -2.48 7.89
C LYS A 166 -4.60 -3.22 9.21
N SER A 167 -4.17 -2.53 10.26
CA SER A 167 -4.01 -3.13 11.59
C SER A 167 -5.36 -3.60 12.16
N TRP A 168 -6.43 -2.82 12.02
CA TRP A 168 -7.75 -3.18 12.54
C TRP A 168 -8.32 -4.42 11.86
N PHE A 169 -8.28 -4.47 10.52
CA PHE A 169 -8.73 -5.64 9.75
C PHE A 169 -7.89 -6.90 10.04
N LEU A 170 -6.63 -6.73 10.44
CA LEU A 170 -5.71 -7.84 10.75
C LEU A 170 -5.71 -8.23 12.25
N SER A 171 -6.07 -7.31 13.13
CA SER A 171 -6.02 -7.46 14.60
C SER A 171 -7.05 -8.44 15.17
N GLY A 172 -8.02 -8.89 14.36
CA GLY A 172 -8.97 -9.92 14.75
C GLY A 172 -8.33 -11.30 15.00
N ALA A 173 -7.13 -11.58 14.47
CA ALA A 173 -6.63 -12.96 14.38
C ALA A 173 -5.54 -13.36 15.39
N ALA A 174 -4.87 -12.46 16.11
CA ALA A 174 -3.80 -12.90 16.99
C ALA A 174 -3.57 -11.99 18.20
N ARG A 175 -3.85 -12.53 19.39
CA ARG A 175 -3.24 -12.08 20.65
C ARG A 175 -1.73 -12.36 20.60
N ILE A 176 -0.96 -11.51 19.91
CA ILE A 176 0.49 -11.59 19.84
C ILE A 176 1.07 -10.89 21.07
N PRO A 177 1.91 -11.54 21.88
CA PRO A 177 2.67 -10.88 22.94
C PRO A 177 3.57 -9.78 22.37
N PHE A 178 3.61 -8.61 23.01
CA PHE A 178 4.30 -7.41 22.50
C PHE A 178 5.73 -7.66 21.98
N LEU A 179 6.54 -8.45 22.70
CA LEU A 179 7.92 -8.78 22.30
C LEU A 179 7.98 -9.50 20.95
N LEU A 180 7.08 -10.45 20.69
CA LEU A 180 7.06 -11.18 19.43
C LEU A 180 6.61 -10.27 18.27
N GLY A 181 5.66 -9.36 18.53
CA GLY A 181 5.30 -8.33 17.56
C GLY A 181 6.48 -7.41 17.21
N PHE A 182 7.23 -6.98 18.22
CA PHE A 182 8.43 -6.14 18.06
C PHE A 182 9.50 -6.84 17.21
N PHE A 183 9.82 -8.10 17.51
CA PHE A 183 10.76 -8.88 16.70
C PHE A 183 10.22 -9.18 15.29
N GLY A 184 8.89 -9.33 15.14
CA GLY A 184 8.25 -9.41 13.84
C GLY A 184 8.52 -8.16 13.00
N VAL A 185 8.25 -6.97 13.54
CA VAL A 185 8.53 -5.69 12.87
C VAL A 185 10.01 -5.56 12.51
N LEU A 186 10.91 -5.80 13.47
CA LEU A 186 12.35 -5.64 13.28
C LEU A 186 12.90 -6.64 12.24
N GLY A 187 12.51 -7.91 12.36
CA GLY A 187 12.94 -8.98 11.46
C GLY A 187 12.34 -8.84 10.06
N GLY A 188 11.08 -8.42 9.96
CA GLY A 188 10.44 -8.11 8.69
C GLY A 188 11.15 -6.97 7.98
N LEU A 189 11.45 -5.87 8.69
CA LEU A 189 12.18 -4.73 8.14
C LEU A 189 13.56 -5.12 7.59
N LEU A 190 14.27 -6.01 8.28
CA LEU A 190 15.58 -6.52 7.84
C LEU A 190 15.48 -7.47 6.63
N ALA A 191 14.41 -8.27 6.53
CA ALA A 191 14.26 -9.27 5.47
C ALA A 191 13.63 -8.73 4.18
N PHE A 192 12.64 -7.84 4.30
CA PHE A 192 11.81 -7.37 3.18
C PHE A 192 11.80 -5.85 3.05
N GLY A 193 12.65 -5.12 3.80
CA GLY A 193 12.69 -3.67 3.77
C GLY A 193 11.39 -3.03 4.31
N PRO A 194 10.98 -1.86 3.80
CA PRO A 194 9.79 -1.15 4.31
C PRO A 194 8.49 -1.96 4.28
N ILE A 195 8.32 -2.83 3.28
CA ILE A 195 7.18 -3.75 3.18
C ILE A 195 7.18 -4.76 4.35
N GLY A 196 8.37 -5.12 4.82
CA GLY A 196 8.60 -5.99 5.96
C GLY A 196 8.07 -5.49 7.30
N LEU A 197 7.87 -4.18 7.46
CA LEU A 197 7.22 -3.62 8.65
C LEU A 197 5.79 -4.15 8.82
N PHE A 198 5.14 -4.49 7.70
CA PHE A 198 3.80 -5.07 7.65
C PHE A 198 3.84 -6.61 7.65
N VAL A 199 4.71 -7.20 6.83
CA VAL A 199 4.80 -8.66 6.66
C VAL A 199 5.32 -9.35 7.93
N GLY A 200 6.22 -8.69 8.67
CA GLY A 200 6.86 -9.24 9.85
C GLY A 200 5.89 -9.64 10.97
N PRO A 201 5.04 -8.72 11.47
CA PRO A 201 4.03 -9.04 12.48
C PRO A 201 2.99 -10.06 11.98
N VAL A 202 2.61 -10.02 10.69
CA VAL A 202 1.68 -10.97 10.08
C VAL A 202 2.27 -12.39 10.08
N ALA A 203 3.53 -12.53 9.71
CA ALA A 203 4.22 -13.83 9.69
C ALA A 203 4.33 -14.43 11.10
N ILE A 204 4.63 -13.59 12.11
CA ILE A 204 4.65 -14.00 13.52
C ILE A 204 3.24 -14.40 14.01
N ALA A 205 2.20 -13.65 13.64
CA ALA A 205 0.81 -14.02 13.93
C ALA A 205 0.48 -15.39 13.34
N LEU A 206 0.76 -15.61 12.06
CA LEU A 206 0.52 -16.89 11.38
C LEU A 206 1.26 -18.04 12.04
N LEU A 207 2.54 -17.84 12.37
CA LEU A 207 3.35 -18.84 13.05
C LEU A 207 2.75 -19.20 14.42
N LEU A 208 2.34 -18.19 15.20
CA LEU A 208 1.72 -18.40 16.51
C LEU A 208 0.35 -19.09 16.42
N THR A 209 -0.45 -18.75 15.41
CA THR A 209 -1.75 -19.39 15.19
C THR A 209 -1.57 -20.86 14.81
N LEU A 210 -0.69 -21.17 13.85
CA LEU A 210 -0.36 -22.55 13.49
C LEU A 210 0.20 -23.34 14.67
N TRP A 211 1.07 -22.72 15.47
CA TRP A 211 1.62 -23.33 16.67
C TRP A 211 0.51 -23.65 17.69
N ARG A 212 -0.38 -22.68 17.95
CA ARG A 212 -1.49 -22.85 18.89
C ARG A 212 -2.46 -23.93 18.43
N ASP A 213 -2.88 -23.92 17.17
CA ASP A 213 -3.78 -24.93 16.60
C ASP A 213 -3.17 -26.33 16.68
N TRP A 214 -1.87 -26.47 16.39
CA TRP A 214 -1.16 -27.74 16.54
C TRP A 214 -1.11 -28.21 18.00
N THR A 215 -0.88 -27.30 18.95
CA THR A 215 -0.86 -27.65 20.38
C THR A 215 -2.25 -27.87 20.99
N ALA A 216 -3.30 -27.27 20.41
CA ALA A 216 -4.69 -27.39 20.86
C ALA A 216 -5.36 -28.70 20.42
N LEU A 217 -4.76 -29.41 19.46
CA LEU A 217 -5.19 -30.75 19.01
C LEU A 217 -4.75 -31.89 19.98
N ARG A 218 -4.83 -31.66 21.29
CA ARG A 218 -4.74 -32.72 22.32
C ARG A 218 -5.95 -32.71 23.23
#